data_AF-A0A2G9M3H1-F1
#
_entry.id   AF-A0A2G9M3H1-F1
#
_cell.length_a   1.000
_cell.length_b   1.000
_cell.length_c   1.000
_cell.angle_alpha   90.00
_cell.angle_beta   90.00
_cell.angle_gamma   90.00
#
_symmetry.space_group_name_H-M   'P 1'
#
loop_
_entity.id
_entity.type
_entity.pdbx_description
1 polymer ?
#
loop_
_entity_poly.entity_id
_entity_poly.type
_entity_poly.pdbx_seq_one_letter_code
_entity_poly.pdbx_strand_id
1 'polypeptide(L)'
;MNKYHALEAAEVLKLLGSTEAGLSKREAEGRLLAYGYNELEKGKGVTALSIFLDQFKNGLIVMLVFAGLLSLVLRERVEAAAIFSILLLNTFLGFIQEFRAEKAMEALEKTAAPTANVLREGQELKIPAKDVVPGDILLLEAGDIVPADSRIIDVSYLQIDEASLTGESVPSKKVFEKLPPESSIADQENMAFMGTVVTYGKGKVVVTATGMKTELGGIARSIQSTREVQTPLQSRFAQLAKQIGAVAGFLIITVFVVGILNRALSVGKMVLFALALTVSTIPNSLPVIVTVSLAMGAKRLAKKNMLIKKLPAAESLGAATIICSDKTGTIT
;
A
#
# COMPACT_ATOMS: atom_id res chain seq x y z
N MET A 1 3.74 5.57 25.27
CA MET A 1 4.68 6.43 24.51
C MET A 1 5.13 7.52 25.45
N ASN A 2 6.44 7.81 25.49
CA ASN A 2 6.93 8.93 26.28
C ASN A 2 6.38 10.23 25.67
N LYS A 3 5.76 11.07 26.51
CA LYS A 3 5.24 12.37 26.11
C LYS A 3 6.40 13.37 26.04
N TYR A 4 7.19 13.29 24.98
CA TYR A 4 8.42 14.10 24.82
C TYR A 4 8.13 15.61 24.80
N HIS A 5 6.94 16.01 24.37
CA HIS A 5 6.48 17.41 24.45
C HIS A 5 6.35 17.93 25.88
N ALA A 6 6.14 17.04 26.86
CA ALA A 6 5.97 17.42 28.26
C ALA A 6 7.27 17.48 29.06
N LEU A 7 8.40 17.18 28.42
CA LEU A 7 9.73 17.15 29.04
C LEU A 7 10.58 18.31 28.56
N GLU A 8 11.54 18.71 29.39
CA GLU A 8 12.56 19.68 29.00
C GLU A 8 13.49 19.08 27.94
N ALA A 9 13.98 19.91 27.00
CA ALA A 9 14.86 19.46 25.93
C ALA A 9 16.09 18.68 26.43
N ALA A 10 16.69 19.14 27.54
CA ALA A 10 17.83 18.48 28.18
C ALA A 10 17.47 17.09 28.74
N GLU A 11 16.26 16.90 29.25
CA GLU A 11 15.78 15.60 29.75
C GLU A 11 15.54 14.63 28.59
N VAL A 12 14.99 15.12 27.47
CA VAL A 12 14.79 14.32 26.26
C VAL A 12 16.12 13.86 25.68
N LEU A 13 17.12 14.74 25.60
CA LEU A 13 18.49 14.38 25.18
C LEU A 13 19.07 13.29 26.09
N LYS A 14 18.91 13.43 27.41
CA LYS A 14 19.39 12.44 28.38
C LYS A 14 18.67 11.09 28.24
N LEU A 15 17.35 11.09 28.06
CA LEU A 15 16.54 9.88 27.85
C LEU A 15 16.91 9.14 26.56
N LEU A 16 17.22 9.89 25.50
CA LEU A 16 17.65 9.34 24.22
C LEU A 16 19.15 9.05 24.17
N GLY A 17 19.90 9.34 25.23
CA GLY A 17 21.36 9.20 25.27
C GLY A 17 22.05 9.96 24.13
N SER A 18 21.58 11.17 23.83
CA SER A 18 22.13 12.04 22.79
C SER A 18 22.69 13.31 23.42
N THR A 19 23.54 14.03 22.68
CA THR A 19 24.17 15.27 23.11
C THR A 19 23.85 16.39 22.13
N GLU A 20 24.04 17.65 22.51
CA GLU A 20 23.84 18.79 21.60
C GLU A 20 24.78 18.80 20.38
N ALA A 21 25.88 18.05 20.43
CA ALA A 21 26.79 17.82 19.31
C ALA A 21 26.35 16.65 18.40
N GLY A 22 25.23 16.00 18.72
CA GLY A 22 24.70 14.85 18.00
C GLY A 22 25.27 13.50 18.47
N LEU A 23 24.95 12.45 17.72
CA LEU A 23 25.41 11.09 17.97
C LEU A 23 26.79 10.82 17.36
N SER A 24 27.51 9.84 17.90
CA SER A 24 28.67 9.29 17.21
C SER A 24 28.24 8.44 16.00
N LYS A 25 29.12 8.30 15.00
CA LYS A 25 28.82 7.46 13.83
C LYS A 25 28.53 6.02 14.23
N ARG A 26 29.30 5.49 15.19
CA ARG A 26 29.16 4.12 15.71
C ARG A 26 27.84 3.91 16.44
N GLU A 27 27.39 4.88 17.23
CA GLU A 27 26.08 4.81 17.90
C GLU A 27 24.93 4.90 16.90
N ALA A 28 25.03 5.78 15.90
CA ALA A 28 24.03 5.89 14.86
C ALA A 28 23.87 4.57 14.08
N GLU A 29 24.98 3.93 13.70
CA GLU A 29 24.98 2.60 13.06
C GLU A 29 24.39 1.52 13.99
N GLY A 30 24.76 1.52 15.28
CA GLY A 30 24.21 0.59 16.26
C GLY A 30 22.70 0.76 16.47
N ARG A 31 22.22 2.02 16.48
CA ARG A 31 20.78 2.32 16.56
C ARG A 31 20.06 1.94 15.27
N LEU A 32 20.67 2.13 14.10
CA LEU A 32 20.06 1.71 12.84
C LEU A 32 19.80 0.20 12.82
N LEU A 33 20.74 -0.59 13.36
CA LEU A 33 20.55 -2.04 13.52
C LEU A 33 19.46 -2.40 14.54
N ALA A 34 19.32 -1.62 15.62
CA ALA A 34 18.36 -1.91 16.69
C ALA A 34 16.92 -1.43 16.38
N TYR A 35 16.78 -0.27 15.74
CA TYR A 35 15.50 0.39 15.46
C TYR A 35 15.00 0.15 14.03
N GLY A 36 15.89 -0.21 13.11
CA GLY A 36 15.60 -0.32 11.67
C GLY A 36 15.64 1.03 10.96
N TYR A 37 15.43 1.00 9.64
CA TYR A 37 15.38 2.20 8.80
C TYR A 37 14.17 3.08 9.13
N ASN A 38 14.34 4.39 8.97
CA ASN A 38 13.26 5.38 9.02
C ASN A 38 12.41 5.34 7.75
N GLU A 39 11.67 4.24 7.58
CA GLU A 39 10.76 4.04 6.48
C GLU A 39 9.41 3.55 7.02
N LEU A 40 8.34 3.96 6.35
CA LEU A 40 7.03 3.38 6.58
C LEU A 40 7.04 1.96 6.00
N GLU A 41 6.58 0.97 6.77
CA GLU A 41 6.50 -0.40 6.31
C GLU A 41 5.62 -0.46 5.07
N LYS A 42 6.23 -0.76 3.93
CA LYS A 42 5.49 -1.16 2.73
C LYS A 42 5.04 -2.60 2.94
N GLY A 43 3.82 -2.92 2.52
CA GLY A 43 3.36 -4.31 2.47
C GLY A 43 4.39 -5.18 1.76
N LYS A 44 4.41 -6.49 2.08
CA LYS A 44 5.39 -7.45 1.56
C LYS A 44 5.67 -7.19 0.07
N GLY A 45 6.90 -6.80 -0.23
CA GLY A 45 7.33 -6.53 -1.61
C GLY A 45 7.04 -7.73 -2.50
N VAL A 46 6.53 -7.47 -3.70
CA VAL A 46 6.11 -8.52 -4.60
C VAL A 46 7.35 -9.17 -5.19
N THR A 47 7.65 -10.41 -4.78
CA THR A 47 8.79 -11.18 -5.32
C THR A 47 8.40 -11.84 -6.64
N ALA A 48 9.35 -12.05 -7.56
CA ALA A 48 9.07 -12.75 -8.81
C ALA A 48 8.44 -14.15 -8.57
N LEU A 49 8.88 -14.85 -7.52
CA LEU A 49 8.30 -16.14 -7.15
C LEU A 49 6.88 -15.99 -6.58
N SER A 50 6.60 -14.96 -5.78
CA SER A 50 5.24 -14.72 -5.31
C SER A 50 4.29 -14.32 -6.44
N ILE A 51 4.74 -13.51 -7.42
CA ILE A 51 3.94 -13.20 -8.63
C ILE A 51 3.57 -14.49 -9.36
N PHE A 52 4.55 -15.37 -9.57
CA PHE A 52 4.31 -16.64 -10.26
C PHE A 52 3.37 -17.56 -9.47
N LEU A 53 3.59 -17.72 -8.16
CA LEU A 53 2.74 -18.56 -7.30
C LEU A 53 1.33 -17.99 -7.13
N ASP A 54 1.16 -16.67 -7.16
CA ASP A 54 -0.15 -16.03 -7.08
C ASP A 54 -1.01 -16.31 -8.31
N GLN A 55 -0.41 -16.56 -9.49
CA GLN A 55 -1.16 -17.05 -10.66
C GLN A 55 -1.87 -18.38 -10.35
N PHE A 56 -1.25 -19.27 -9.55
CA PHE A 56 -1.86 -20.55 -9.16
C PHE A 56 -2.92 -20.42 -8.06
N LYS A 57 -3.04 -19.28 -7.39
CA LYS A 57 -4.16 -19.01 -6.47
C LYS A 57 -5.46 -18.66 -7.22
N ASN A 58 -5.36 -18.38 -8.53
CA ASN A 58 -6.53 -18.14 -9.35
C ASN A 58 -7.34 -19.43 -9.52
N GLY A 59 -8.57 -19.44 -9.00
CA GLY A 59 -9.45 -20.62 -9.03
C GLY A 59 -9.68 -21.18 -10.44
N LEU A 60 -9.63 -20.34 -11.48
CA LEU A 60 -9.75 -20.79 -12.88
C LEU A 60 -8.52 -21.57 -13.35
N ILE A 61 -7.32 -21.12 -12.99
CA ILE A 61 -6.07 -21.83 -13.32
C ILE A 61 -6.06 -23.19 -12.62
N VAL A 62 -6.44 -23.24 -11.35
CA VAL A 62 -6.55 -24.51 -10.59
C VAL A 62 -7.52 -25.50 -11.27
N MET A 63 -8.71 -25.03 -11.69
CA MET A 63 -9.67 -25.88 -12.40
C MET A 63 -9.13 -26.39 -13.74
N LEU A 64 -8.42 -25.54 -14.50
CA LEU A 64 -7.80 -25.94 -15.77
C LEU A 64 -6.65 -26.93 -15.57
N VAL A 65 -5.83 -26.77 -14.54
CA VAL A 65 -4.81 -27.78 -14.19
C VAL A 65 -5.48 -29.13 -13.90
N PHE A 66 -6.54 -29.13 -13.09
CA PHE A 66 -7.28 -30.36 -12.79
C PHE A 66 -7.88 -31.00 -14.06
N ALA A 67 -8.46 -30.19 -14.96
CA ALA A 67 -8.99 -30.68 -16.23
C ALA A 67 -7.92 -31.25 -17.16
N GLY A 68 -6.77 -30.58 -17.28
CA GLY A 68 -5.63 -31.05 -18.07
C GLY A 68 -5.07 -32.37 -17.55
N LEU A 69 -4.93 -32.51 -16.23
CA LEU A 69 -4.49 -33.76 -15.59
C LEU A 69 -5.48 -34.90 -15.82
N LEU A 70 -6.78 -34.64 -15.67
CA LEU A 70 -7.82 -35.65 -15.86
C LEU A 70 -7.89 -36.11 -17.32
N SER A 71 -7.67 -35.20 -18.26
CA SER A 71 -7.60 -35.50 -19.70
C SER A 71 -6.39 -36.39 -20.04
N LEU A 72 -5.23 -36.16 -19.43
CA LEU A 72 -4.05 -37.05 -19.56
C LEU A 72 -4.34 -38.47 -19.03
N VAL A 73 -5.00 -38.58 -17.88
CA VAL A 73 -5.39 -39.88 -17.29
C VAL A 73 -6.32 -40.66 -18.21
N LEU A 74 -7.23 -39.96 -18.90
CA LEU A 74 -8.16 -40.54 -19.87
C LEU A 74 -7.54 -40.81 -21.25
N ARG A 75 -6.23 -40.57 -21.41
CA ARG A 75 -5.47 -40.71 -22.66
C ARG A 75 -5.96 -39.80 -23.80
N GLU A 76 -6.69 -38.74 -23.47
CA GLU A 76 -7.17 -37.71 -24.39
C GLU A 76 -6.05 -36.66 -24.57
N ARG A 77 -5.03 -37.02 -25.35
CA ARG A 77 -3.79 -36.23 -25.44
C ARG A 77 -3.97 -34.87 -26.13
N VAL A 78 -4.95 -34.74 -27.03
CA VAL A 78 -5.17 -33.52 -27.80
C VAL A 78 -5.82 -32.46 -26.93
N GLU A 79 -6.83 -32.85 -26.15
CA GLU A 79 -7.56 -32.02 -25.20
C GLU A 79 -6.64 -31.57 -24.07
N ALA A 80 -5.85 -32.48 -23.50
CA ALA A 80 -4.83 -32.14 -22.51
C ALA A 80 -3.80 -31.14 -23.06
N ALA A 81 -3.27 -31.39 -24.26
CA ALA A 81 -2.29 -30.49 -24.89
C ALA A 81 -2.87 -29.09 -25.10
N ALA A 82 -4.10 -28.98 -25.59
CA ALA A 82 -4.77 -27.71 -25.78
C ALA A 82 -4.94 -26.92 -24.46
N ILE A 83 -5.39 -27.59 -23.39
CA ILE A 83 -5.55 -26.97 -22.06
C ILE A 83 -4.21 -26.47 -21.51
N PHE A 84 -3.18 -27.32 -21.55
CA PHE A 84 -1.86 -26.94 -21.04
C PHE A 84 -1.21 -25.83 -21.86
N SER A 85 -1.38 -25.80 -23.19
CA SER A 85 -0.88 -24.70 -24.03
C SER A 85 -1.50 -23.35 -23.66
N ILE A 86 -2.82 -23.30 -23.46
CA ILE A 86 -3.52 -22.07 -23.04
C ILE A 86 -3.04 -21.63 -21.65
N LEU A 87 -2.91 -22.57 -20.71
CA LEU A 87 -2.47 -22.28 -19.35
C LEU A 87 -1.05 -21.71 -19.32
N LEU A 88 -0.14 -22.29 -20.09
CA LEU A 88 1.25 -21.85 -20.18
C LEU A 88 1.35 -20.46 -20.80
N LEU A 89 0.60 -20.19 -21.87
CA LEU A 89 0.54 -18.88 -22.50
C LEU A 89 0.00 -17.80 -21.55
N ASN A 90 -1.13 -18.06 -20.87
CA ASN A 90 -1.73 -17.10 -19.94
C ASN A 90 -0.83 -16.82 -18.74
N THR A 91 -0.25 -17.86 -18.14
CA THR A 91 0.63 -17.70 -16.97
C THR A 91 1.88 -16.90 -17.33
N PHE A 92 2.46 -17.17 -18.49
CA PHE A 92 3.66 -16.47 -18.96
C PHE A 92 3.38 -15.00 -19.30
N LEU A 93 2.29 -14.72 -20.02
CA LEU A 93 1.88 -13.34 -20.32
C LEU A 93 1.54 -12.56 -19.04
N GLY A 94 0.79 -13.18 -18.12
CA GLY A 94 0.47 -12.58 -16.82
C GLY A 94 1.72 -12.25 -16.00
N PHE A 95 2.65 -13.20 -15.89
CA PHE A 95 3.93 -13.00 -15.19
C PHE A 95 4.74 -11.84 -15.78
N ILE A 96 4.89 -11.75 -17.10
CA ILE A 96 5.65 -10.67 -17.73
C ILE A 96 4.99 -9.31 -17.49
N GLN A 97 3.66 -9.21 -17.62
CA GLN A 97 2.93 -7.96 -17.43
C GLN A 97 3.08 -7.46 -15.99
N GLU A 98 2.89 -8.35 -15.03
CA GLU A 98 2.93 -8.00 -13.61
C GLU A 98 4.36 -7.68 -13.14
N PHE A 99 5.36 -8.45 -13.57
CA PHE A 99 6.77 -8.17 -13.27
C PHE A 99 7.25 -6.82 -13.83
N ARG A 100 6.83 -6.46 -15.04
CA ARG A 100 7.17 -5.17 -15.65
C ARG A 100 6.53 -3.99 -14.92
N ALA A 101 5.27 -4.14 -14.50
CA ALA A 101 4.56 -3.11 -13.75
C ALA A 101 5.25 -2.83 -12.40
N GLU A 102 5.61 -3.88 -11.67
CA GLU A 102 6.29 -3.76 -10.37
C GLU A 102 7.67 -3.08 -10.50
N LYS A 103 8.47 -3.49 -11.49
CA LYS A 103 9.80 -2.90 -11.73
C LYS A 103 9.74 -1.43 -12.12
N ALA A 104 8.72 -1.00 -12.84
CA ALA A 104 8.54 0.40 -13.20
C ALA A 104 8.24 1.27 -11.96
N MET A 105 7.46 0.74 -11.02
CA MET A 105 7.17 1.42 -9.74
C MET A 105 8.39 1.50 -8.83
N GLU A 106 9.16 0.42 -8.71
CA GLU A 106 10.40 0.39 -7.90
C GLU A 106 11.44 1.43 -8.38
N ALA A 107 11.58 1.62 -9.69
CA ALA A 107 12.54 2.56 -10.28
C ALA A 107 12.15 4.03 -10.04
N LEU A 108 10.85 4.34 -10.12
CA LEU A 108 10.34 5.68 -9.85
C LEU A 108 10.60 6.09 -8.39
N GLU A 109 10.41 5.14 -7.47
CA GLU A 109 10.57 5.37 -6.03
C GLU A 109 12.02 5.64 -5.62
N LYS A 110 13.00 4.96 -6.23
CA LYS A 110 14.43 5.17 -5.95
C LYS A 110 14.97 6.54 -6.40
N THR A 111 14.29 7.21 -7.33
CA THR A 111 14.75 8.50 -7.90
C THR A 111 14.32 9.70 -7.05
N ALA A 112 13.39 9.52 -6.10
CA ALA A 112 12.83 10.59 -5.27
C ALA A 112 13.20 10.48 -3.78
N ALA A 113 14.24 9.72 -3.42
CA ALA A 113 14.57 9.44 -2.02
C ALA A 113 14.97 10.72 -1.27
N PRO A 114 14.26 11.10 -0.20
CA PRO A 114 14.56 12.32 0.54
C PRO A 114 15.87 12.20 1.32
N THR A 115 16.54 13.33 1.52
CA THR A 115 17.76 13.48 2.34
C THR A 115 17.47 14.32 3.58
N ALA A 116 18.22 14.12 4.65
CA ALA A 116 18.15 14.89 5.89
C ALA A 116 19.52 15.50 6.23
N ASN A 117 19.52 16.72 6.78
CA ASN A 117 20.71 17.34 7.35
C ASN A 117 20.76 16.99 8.84
N VAL A 118 21.84 16.33 9.27
CA VAL A 118 22.02 15.86 10.65
C VAL A 118 23.31 16.39 11.24
N LEU A 119 23.33 16.59 12.55
CA LEU A 119 24.52 16.86 13.32
C LEU A 119 24.99 15.55 13.96
N ARG A 120 26.19 15.09 13.62
CA ARG A 120 26.84 13.91 14.22
C ARG A 120 28.30 14.25 14.49
N GLU A 121 28.79 13.92 15.68
CA GLU A 121 30.17 14.25 16.12
C GLU A 121 30.52 15.74 15.95
N GLY A 122 29.53 16.63 16.13
CA GLY A 122 29.68 18.08 15.96
C GLY A 122 29.79 18.54 14.51
N GLN A 123 29.64 17.66 13.52
CA GLN A 123 29.71 17.98 12.10
C GLN A 123 28.34 17.88 11.43
N GLU A 124 28.03 18.85 10.57
CA GLU A 124 26.84 18.81 9.74
C GLU A 124 27.05 17.86 8.57
N LEU A 125 26.17 16.86 8.45
CA LEU A 125 26.23 15.82 7.44
C LEU A 125 24.88 15.72 6.73
N LYS A 126 24.90 15.57 5.41
CA LYS A 126 23.71 15.26 4.63
C LYS A 126 23.64 13.76 4.39
N ILE A 127 22.63 13.11 4.96
CA ILE A 127 22.42 11.65 4.88
C ILE A 127 21.08 11.33 4.23
N PRO A 128 20.87 10.11 3.72
CA PRO A 128 19.54 9.64 3.33
C PRO A 128 18.57 9.70 4.51
N ALA A 129 17.34 10.20 4.30
CA ALA A 129 16.36 10.35 5.39
C ALA A 129 15.96 8.99 6.03
N LYS A 130 16.10 7.90 5.28
CA LYS A 130 15.91 6.52 5.76
C LYS A 130 16.94 6.08 6.81
N ASP A 131 18.10 6.72 6.87
CA ASP A 131 19.20 6.38 7.77
C ASP A 131 19.18 7.22 9.07
N VAL A 132 18.14 8.05 9.23
CA VAL A 132 17.86 8.80 10.45
C VAL A 132 17.40 7.84 11.56
N VAL A 133 17.92 8.01 12.77
CA VAL A 133 17.62 7.14 13.92
C VAL A 133 17.17 7.97 15.13
N PRO A 134 16.43 7.38 16.10
CA PRO A 134 16.09 8.08 17.33
C PRO A 134 17.34 8.59 18.05
N GLY A 135 17.29 9.85 18.48
CA GLY A 135 18.39 10.58 19.10
C GLY A 135 19.32 11.31 18.15
N ASP A 136 19.19 11.16 16.82
CA ASP A 136 19.86 12.06 15.88
C ASP A 136 19.43 13.51 16.15
N ILE A 137 20.35 14.44 15.93
CA ILE A 137 20.01 15.87 15.87
C ILE A 137 19.82 16.24 14.40
N LEU A 138 18.65 16.77 14.07
CA LEU A 138 18.34 17.29 12.74
C LEU A 138 18.46 18.81 12.75
N LEU A 139 18.96 19.33 11.64
CA LEU A 139 18.99 20.75 11.34
C LEU A 139 17.91 21.01 10.31
N LEU A 140 16.87 21.73 10.72
CA LEU A 140 15.72 22.05 9.89
C LEU A 140 15.83 23.49 9.40
N GLU A 141 15.64 23.68 8.09
CA GLU A 141 15.58 25.00 7.46
C GLU A 141 14.35 25.12 6.56
N ALA A 142 13.98 26.36 6.22
CA ALA A 142 12.86 26.61 5.33
C ALA A 142 12.99 25.85 3.99
N GLY A 143 11.95 25.12 3.62
CA GLY A 143 11.89 24.25 2.44
C GLY A 143 12.14 22.78 2.75
N ASP A 144 12.65 22.44 3.94
CA ASP A 144 12.86 21.05 4.33
C ASP A 144 11.53 20.34 4.64
N ILE A 145 11.49 19.05 4.30
CA ILE A 145 10.46 18.12 4.80
C ILE A 145 11.01 17.49 6.07
N VAL A 146 10.26 17.55 7.16
CA VAL A 146 10.67 16.95 8.44
C VAL A 146 10.77 15.42 8.28
N PRO A 147 11.94 14.80 8.46
CA PRO A 147 12.15 13.40 8.08
C PRO A 147 11.65 12.42 9.14
N ALA A 148 11.49 12.84 10.39
CA ALA A 148 11.10 11.99 11.52
C ALA A 148 10.49 12.84 12.65
N ASP A 149 9.66 12.23 13.50
CA ASP A 149 9.09 12.93 14.66
C ASP A 149 10.20 13.31 15.64
N SER A 150 10.20 14.56 16.04
CA SER A 150 11.32 15.17 16.75
C SER A 150 10.87 16.20 17.78
N ARG A 151 11.64 16.34 18.86
CA ARG A 151 11.46 17.38 19.88
C ARG A 151 12.37 18.56 19.56
N ILE A 152 11.83 19.77 19.62
CA ILE A 152 12.61 21.00 19.38
C ILE A 152 13.59 21.24 20.54
N ILE A 153 14.85 21.51 20.21
CA ILE A 153 15.90 21.81 21.20
C ILE A 153 16.54 23.18 20.99
N ASP A 154 16.37 23.78 19.80
CA ASP A 154 16.70 25.17 19.54
C ASP A 154 15.79 25.69 18.42
N VAL A 155 15.41 26.96 18.48
CA VAL A 155 14.44 27.54 17.55
C VAL A 155 14.76 28.99 17.21
N SER A 156 14.78 29.29 15.92
CA SER A 156 14.96 30.64 15.38
C SER A 156 13.82 30.94 14.40
N TYR A 157 12.72 31.47 14.93
CA TYR A 157 11.51 31.82 14.18
C TYR A 157 10.95 30.67 13.31
N LEU A 158 11.07 29.43 13.77
CA LEU A 158 10.65 28.25 13.01
C LEU A 158 9.12 28.20 12.86
N GLN A 159 8.66 27.98 11.64
CA GLN A 159 7.26 27.71 11.32
C GLN A 159 7.17 26.45 10.47
N ILE A 160 6.22 25.59 10.80
CA ILE A 160 6.00 24.31 10.10
C ILE A 160 4.53 24.23 9.69
N ASP A 161 4.31 23.90 8.41
CA ASP A 161 2.99 23.56 7.89
C ASP A 161 2.67 22.10 8.24
N GLU A 162 1.75 21.96 9.18
CA GLU A 162 1.29 20.67 9.72
C GLU A 162 -0.10 20.29 9.22
N ALA A 163 -0.61 20.98 8.19
CA ALA A 163 -1.94 20.74 7.63
C ALA A 163 -2.13 19.28 7.20
N SER A 164 -1.06 18.61 6.75
CA SER A 164 -1.09 17.19 6.35
C SER A 164 -1.36 16.22 7.51
N LEU A 165 -1.11 16.64 8.76
CA LEU A 165 -1.30 15.82 9.97
C LEU A 165 -2.48 16.29 10.82
N THR A 166 -2.66 17.60 10.94
CA THR A 166 -3.63 18.21 11.87
C THR A 166 -4.86 18.77 11.17
N GLY A 167 -4.79 19.06 9.87
CA GLY A 167 -5.85 19.74 9.13
C GLY A 167 -5.94 21.25 9.41
N GLU A 168 -4.98 21.85 10.13
CA GLU A 168 -4.94 23.29 10.36
C GLU A 168 -4.12 24.00 9.28
N SER A 169 -4.69 25.01 8.62
CA SER A 169 -4.07 25.66 7.45
C SER A 169 -2.98 26.67 7.81
N VAL A 170 -2.95 27.12 9.07
CA VAL A 170 -2.01 28.14 9.52
C VAL A 170 -0.74 27.44 9.99
N PRO A 171 0.44 27.78 9.44
CA PRO A 171 1.70 27.21 9.90
C PRO A 171 1.88 27.39 11.41
N SER A 172 2.17 26.29 12.10
CA SER A 172 2.39 26.25 13.54
C SER A 172 3.71 26.95 13.86
N LYS A 173 3.67 27.93 14.76
CA LYS A 173 4.87 28.58 15.29
C LYS A 173 5.47 27.67 16.33
N LYS A 174 6.75 27.37 16.15
CA LYS A 174 7.43 26.37 16.96
C LYS A 174 8.12 27.01 18.17
N VAL A 175 8.06 26.31 19.30
CA VAL A 175 8.56 26.79 20.61
C VAL A 175 9.52 25.80 21.25
N PHE A 176 10.33 26.28 22.18
CA PHE A 176 11.34 25.47 22.87
C PHE A 176 10.79 24.85 24.15
N GLU A 177 9.93 25.57 24.86
CA GLU A 177 9.44 25.26 26.19
C GLU A 177 8.67 23.94 26.25
N LYS A 178 8.67 23.28 27.43
CA LYS A 178 7.81 22.11 27.65
C LYS A 178 6.33 22.52 27.66
N LEU A 179 5.47 21.60 27.25
CA LEU A 179 4.03 21.78 27.16
C LEU A 179 3.27 20.87 28.14
N PRO A 180 2.00 21.15 28.45
CA PRO A 180 1.19 20.27 29.29
C PRO A 180 1.13 18.83 28.76
N PRO A 181 1.13 17.80 29.63
CA PRO A 181 1.01 16.41 29.19
C PRO A 181 -0.28 16.09 28.43
N GLU A 182 -1.32 16.90 28.55
CA GLU A 182 -2.62 16.71 27.90
C GLU A 182 -2.75 17.43 26.56
N SER A 183 -1.71 18.13 26.09
CA SER A 183 -1.71 18.78 24.78
C SER A 183 -1.98 17.79 23.65
N SER A 184 -2.95 18.13 22.80
CA SER A 184 -3.24 17.37 21.58
C SER A 184 -2.06 17.48 20.60
N ILE A 185 -2.02 16.62 19.57
CA ILE A 185 -0.95 16.67 18.55
C ILE A 185 -0.88 18.05 17.90
N ALA A 186 -2.02 18.69 17.62
CA ALA A 186 -2.09 20.01 17.02
C ALA A 186 -1.54 21.12 17.93
N ASP A 187 -1.62 20.94 19.25
CA ASP A 187 -1.13 21.92 20.24
C ASP A 187 0.33 21.67 20.65
N GLN A 188 0.97 20.61 20.14
CA GLN A 188 2.36 20.27 20.45
C GLN A 188 3.34 21.13 19.62
N GLU A 189 3.31 22.45 19.84
CA GLU A 189 4.14 23.46 19.18
C GLU A 189 5.66 23.26 19.41
N ASN A 190 6.02 22.43 20.39
CA ASN A 190 7.41 22.12 20.72
C ASN A 190 7.92 20.81 20.10
N MET A 191 7.09 20.20 19.23
CA MET A 191 7.40 19.03 18.41
C MET A 191 7.42 19.40 16.92
N ALA A 192 8.13 18.60 16.13
CA ALA A 192 8.11 18.63 14.67
C ALA A 192 7.80 17.21 14.17
N PHE A 193 6.82 17.06 13.27
CA PHE A 193 6.29 15.76 12.87
C PHE A 193 6.70 15.33 11.47
N MET A 194 6.94 14.02 11.26
CA MET A 194 7.35 13.43 10.00
C MET A 194 6.39 13.80 8.85
N GLY A 195 6.96 14.27 7.72
CA GLY A 195 6.21 14.58 6.50
C GLY A 195 5.54 15.96 6.46
N THR A 196 5.72 16.76 7.52
CA THR A 196 5.35 18.18 7.54
C THR A 196 6.44 19.03 6.88
N VAL A 197 6.10 20.25 6.45
CA VAL A 197 7.02 21.10 5.66
C VAL A 197 7.41 22.32 6.47
N VAL A 198 8.71 22.60 6.57
CA VAL A 198 9.22 23.81 7.20
C VAL A 198 9.00 24.99 6.27
N THR A 199 8.17 25.95 6.66
CA THR A 199 7.80 27.10 5.82
C THR A 199 8.71 28.29 6.05
N TYR A 200 9.25 28.45 7.27
CA TYR A 200 10.10 29.58 7.62
C TYR A 200 11.03 29.27 8.79
N GLY A 201 12.14 30.02 8.87
CA GLY A 201 13.07 29.98 10.00
C GLY A 201 14.02 28.79 9.97
N LYS A 202 14.67 28.57 11.13
CA LYS A 202 15.58 27.46 11.37
C LYS A 202 15.31 26.85 12.73
N GLY A 203 15.59 25.56 12.88
CA GLY A 203 15.47 24.87 14.15
C GLY A 203 16.41 23.69 14.27
N LYS A 204 16.81 23.41 15.50
CA LYS A 204 17.51 22.19 15.86
C LYS A 204 16.53 21.30 16.61
N VAL A 205 16.44 20.04 16.20
CA VAL A 205 15.50 19.08 16.80
C VAL A 205 16.21 17.76 17.10
N VAL A 206 15.78 17.06 18.14
CA VAL A 206 16.23 15.69 18.43
C VAL A 206 15.16 14.69 18.05
N VAL A 207 15.52 13.67 17.28
CA VAL A 207 14.59 12.65 16.78
C VAL A 207 14.07 11.79 17.93
N THR A 208 12.76 11.73 18.11
CA THR A 208 12.10 10.96 19.17
C THR A 208 11.51 9.65 18.66
N ALA A 209 11.06 9.61 17.40
CA ALA A 209 10.54 8.41 16.76
C ALA A 209 10.82 8.39 15.25
N THR A 210 10.96 7.20 14.68
CA THR A 210 11.23 6.95 13.26
C THR A 210 10.30 5.88 12.69
N GLY A 211 10.11 5.90 11.37
CA GLY A 211 9.34 4.89 10.62
C GLY A 211 7.93 4.69 11.17
N MET A 212 7.54 3.43 11.40
CA MET A 212 6.19 3.06 11.88
C MET A 212 5.86 3.49 13.33
N LYS A 213 6.80 4.12 14.04
CA LYS A 213 6.60 4.65 15.41
C LYS A 213 6.29 6.14 15.43
N THR A 214 6.35 6.84 14.31
CA THR A 214 5.91 8.24 14.19
C THR A 214 4.39 8.36 14.18
N GLU A 215 3.85 9.55 14.35
CA GLU A 215 2.42 9.85 14.21
C GLU A 215 1.93 9.50 12.80
N LEU A 216 2.69 9.89 11.77
CA LEU A 216 2.41 9.51 10.38
C LEU A 216 2.45 7.98 10.21
N GLY A 217 3.38 7.28 10.87
CA GLY A 217 3.46 5.82 10.90
C GLY A 217 2.27 5.17 11.62
N GLY A 218 1.74 5.79 12.67
CA GLY A 218 0.52 5.38 13.36
C GLY A 218 -0.72 5.48 12.46
N ILE A 219 -0.82 6.57 11.70
CA ILE A 219 -1.86 6.74 10.68
C ILE A 219 -1.72 5.68 9.59
N ALA A 220 -0.50 5.49 9.05
CA ALA A 220 -0.22 4.48 8.03
C ALA A 220 -0.60 3.07 8.49
N ARG A 221 -0.28 2.70 9.73
CA ARG A 221 -0.67 1.41 10.34
C ARG A 221 -2.19 1.27 10.41
N SER A 222 -2.90 2.32 10.82
CA SER A 222 -4.36 2.32 10.91
C SER A 222 -5.00 2.13 9.54
N ILE A 223 -4.48 2.81 8.51
CA ILE A 223 -4.92 2.64 7.11
C ILE A 223 -4.65 1.22 6.63
N GLN A 224 -3.45 0.67 6.83
CA GLN A 224 -3.09 -0.68 6.41
C GLN A 224 -3.92 -1.77 7.11
N SER A 225 -4.33 -1.52 8.35
CA SER A 225 -5.20 -2.45 9.10
C SER A 225 -6.66 -2.47 8.61
N THR A 226 -7.05 -1.48 7.79
CA THR A 226 -8.39 -1.39 7.24
C THR A 226 -8.55 -2.38 6.08
N ARG A 227 -9.46 -3.35 6.22
CA ARG A 227 -9.75 -4.32 5.16
C ARG A 227 -10.27 -3.58 3.92
N GLU A 228 -9.69 -3.86 2.76
CA GLU A 228 -10.28 -3.41 1.50
C GLU A 228 -11.71 -3.97 1.37
N VAL A 229 -12.69 -3.08 1.34
CA VAL A 229 -14.10 -3.42 1.14
C VAL A 229 -14.33 -3.58 -0.36
N GLN A 230 -15.02 -4.65 -0.75
CA GLN A 230 -15.36 -4.89 -2.16
C GLN A 230 -16.26 -3.77 -2.69
N THR A 231 -16.07 -3.38 -3.95
CA THR A 231 -16.93 -2.35 -4.56
C THR A 231 -18.32 -2.91 -4.90
N PRO A 232 -19.35 -2.06 -5.03
CA PRO A 232 -20.70 -2.51 -5.39
C PRO A 232 -20.73 -3.35 -6.68
N LEU A 233 -19.95 -3.00 -7.70
CA LEU A 233 -19.83 -3.73 -8.95
C LEU A 233 -19.14 -5.08 -8.74
N GLN A 234 -18.09 -5.15 -7.90
CA GLN A 234 -17.46 -6.42 -7.52
C GLN A 234 -18.46 -7.35 -6.82
N SER A 235 -19.27 -6.81 -5.90
CA SER A 235 -20.35 -7.55 -5.23
C SER A 235 -21.40 -8.07 -6.22
N ARG A 236 -21.85 -7.23 -7.16
CA ARG A 236 -22.78 -7.64 -8.23
C ARG A 236 -22.18 -8.70 -9.15
N PHE A 237 -20.90 -8.62 -9.46
CA PHE A 237 -20.22 -9.68 -10.21
C PHE A 237 -20.11 -10.98 -9.43
N ALA A 238 -19.84 -10.93 -8.12
CA ALA A 238 -19.86 -12.12 -7.29
C ALA A 238 -21.26 -12.78 -7.27
N GLN A 239 -22.32 -11.98 -7.24
CA GLN A 239 -23.70 -12.47 -7.35
C GLN A 239 -23.99 -13.08 -8.73
N LEU A 240 -23.59 -12.41 -9.81
CA LEU A 240 -23.77 -12.92 -11.17
C LEU A 240 -22.97 -14.20 -11.41
N ALA A 241 -21.73 -14.28 -10.91
CA ALA A 241 -20.92 -15.48 -10.94
C ALA A 241 -21.59 -16.63 -10.17
N LYS A 242 -22.24 -16.36 -9.03
CA LYS A 242 -23.00 -17.35 -8.27
C LYS A 242 -24.23 -17.85 -9.04
N GLN A 243 -24.95 -16.97 -9.73
CA GLN A 243 -26.09 -17.34 -10.57
C GLN A 243 -25.68 -18.20 -11.76
N ILE A 244 -24.65 -17.75 -12.49
CA ILE A 244 -24.06 -18.49 -13.62
C ILE A 244 -23.55 -19.86 -13.14
N GLY A 245 -22.86 -19.91 -12.00
CA GLY A 245 -22.39 -21.14 -11.37
C GLY A 245 -23.53 -22.10 -11.01
N ALA A 246 -24.67 -21.59 -10.54
CA ALA A 246 -25.85 -22.41 -10.26
C ALA A 246 -26.43 -23.04 -11.53
N VAL A 247 -26.53 -22.27 -12.63
CA VAL A 247 -27.00 -22.78 -13.94
C VAL A 247 -26.02 -23.81 -14.50
N ALA A 248 -24.72 -23.53 -14.46
CA ALA A 248 -23.69 -24.47 -14.88
C ALA A 248 -23.75 -25.77 -14.08
N GLY A 249 -23.89 -25.68 -12.76
CA GLY A 249 -24.04 -26.84 -11.87
C GLY A 249 -25.27 -27.68 -12.23
N PHE A 250 -26.40 -27.04 -12.51
CA PHE A 250 -27.61 -27.71 -12.96
C PHE A 250 -27.41 -28.47 -14.29
N LEU A 251 -26.76 -27.84 -15.27
CA LEU A 251 -26.44 -28.48 -16.55
C LEU A 251 -25.49 -29.66 -16.38
N ILE A 252 -24.47 -29.53 -15.54
CA ILE A 252 -23.53 -30.62 -15.22
C ILE A 252 -24.29 -31.80 -14.60
N ILE A 253 -25.12 -31.56 -13.59
CA ILE A 253 -25.94 -32.61 -12.97
C ILE A 253 -26.81 -33.29 -14.01
N THR A 254 -27.43 -32.53 -14.91
CA THR A 254 -28.27 -33.07 -16.00
C THR A 254 -27.48 -33.98 -16.93
N VAL A 255 -26.27 -33.58 -17.34
CA VAL A 255 -25.39 -34.41 -18.18
C VAL A 255 -25.02 -35.72 -17.47
N PHE A 256 -24.70 -35.66 -16.18
CA PHE A 256 -24.38 -36.86 -15.40
C PHE A 256 -25.57 -37.80 -15.29
N VAL A 257 -26.77 -37.29 -14.99
CA VAL A 257 -28.00 -38.10 -14.90
C VAL A 257 -28.30 -38.77 -16.23
N VAL A 258 -28.28 -38.03 -17.34
CA VAL A 258 -28.53 -38.57 -18.69
C VAL A 258 -27.46 -39.57 -19.10
N GLY A 259 -26.18 -39.28 -18.82
CA GLY A 259 -25.06 -40.15 -19.15
C GLY A 259 -25.11 -41.50 -18.41
N ILE A 260 -25.53 -41.48 -17.13
CA ILE A 260 -25.76 -42.70 -16.35
C ILE A 260 -26.96 -43.50 -16.89
N LEU A 261 -28.09 -42.83 -17.15
CA LEU A 261 -29.31 -43.48 -17.64
C LEU A 261 -29.12 -44.14 -19.01
N ASN A 262 -28.42 -43.46 -19.93
CA ASN A 262 -28.20 -43.96 -21.29
C ASN A 262 -27.01 -44.92 -21.41
N ARG A 263 -26.21 -45.11 -20.35
CA ARG A 263 -24.92 -45.86 -20.35
C ARG A 263 -23.95 -45.46 -21.49
N ALA A 264 -24.14 -44.29 -22.08
CA ALA A 264 -23.51 -43.92 -23.36
C ALA A 264 -22.13 -43.27 -23.18
N LEU A 265 -21.78 -42.78 -21.99
CA LEU A 265 -20.50 -42.13 -21.71
C LEU A 265 -19.80 -42.76 -20.50
N SER A 266 -18.47 -42.89 -20.58
CA SER A 266 -17.65 -43.23 -19.43
C SER A 266 -17.67 -42.09 -18.41
N VAL A 267 -17.53 -42.42 -17.12
CA VAL A 267 -17.46 -41.43 -16.03
C VAL A 267 -16.40 -40.37 -16.30
N GLY A 268 -15.26 -40.77 -16.84
CA GLY A 268 -14.20 -39.84 -17.23
C GLY A 268 -14.64 -38.79 -18.25
N LYS A 269 -15.34 -39.20 -19.31
CA LYS A 269 -15.85 -38.28 -20.34
C LYS A 269 -16.93 -37.35 -19.80
N MET A 270 -17.77 -37.82 -18.88
CA MET A 270 -18.76 -36.98 -18.20
C MET A 270 -18.08 -35.88 -17.35
N VAL A 271 -17.00 -36.22 -16.64
CA VAL A 271 -16.20 -35.25 -15.88
C VAL A 271 -15.52 -34.23 -16.81
N LEU A 272 -14.91 -34.69 -17.92
CA LEU A 272 -14.29 -33.78 -18.89
C LEU A 272 -15.31 -32.83 -19.53
N PHE A 273 -16.49 -33.33 -19.88
CA PHE A 273 -17.57 -32.50 -20.41
C PHE A 273 -18.05 -31.47 -19.39
N ALA A 274 -18.19 -31.86 -18.12
CA ALA A 274 -18.55 -30.96 -17.03
C ALA A 274 -17.50 -29.86 -16.80
N LEU A 275 -16.21 -30.21 -16.89
CA LEU A 275 -15.11 -29.24 -16.80
C LEU A 275 -15.12 -28.30 -18.01
N ALA A 276 -15.31 -28.81 -19.23
CA ALA A 276 -15.43 -27.99 -20.44
C ALA A 276 -16.62 -27.02 -20.37
N LEU A 277 -17.78 -27.50 -19.89
CA LEU A 277 -18.96 -26.65 -19.63
C LEU A 277 -18.65 -25.58 -18.59
N THR A 278 -18.00 -25.94 -17.49
CA THR A 278 -17.62 -24.99 -16.42
C THR A 278 -16.73 -23.89 -16.99
N VAL A 279 -15.67 -24.23 -17.72
CA VAL A 279 -14.74 -23.27 -18.34
C VAL A 279 -15.44 -22.38 -19.36
N SER A 280 -16.33 -22.95 -20.18
CA SER A 280 -17.13 -22.22 -21.18
C SER A 280 -18.10 -21.23 -20.53
N THR A 281 -18.61 -21.56 -19.35
CA THR A 281 -19.63 -20.77 -18.65
C THR A 281 -19.03 -19.63 -17.84
N ILE A 282 -17.73 -19.68 -17.50
CA ILE A 282 -17.05 -18.57 -16.83
C ILE A 282 -16.89 -17.41 -17.81
N PRO A 283 -17.45 -16.23 -17.53
CA PRO A 283 -17.38 -15.08 -18.43
C PRO A 283 -15.99 -14.43 -18.34
N ASN A 284 -15.00 -15.07 -18.96
CA ASN A 284 -13.59 -14.66 -18.95
C ASN A 284 -13.37 -13.24 -19.49
N SER A 285 -14.25 -12.76 -20.37
CA SER A 285 -14.17 -11.43 -20.97
C SER A 285 -14.70 -10.32 -20.04
N LEU A 286 -15.47 -10.66 -19.02
CA LEU A 286 -16.18 -9.69 -18.18
C LEU A 286 -15.22 -8.79 -17.39
N PRO A 287 -14.17 -9.30 -16.72
CA PRO A 287 -13.20 -8.46 -16.01
C PRO A 287 -12.44 -7.51 -16.95
N VAL A 288 -12.16 -7.95 -18.18
CA VAL A 288 -11.48 -7.13 -19.19
C VAL A 288 -12.40 -6.00 -19.66
N ILE A 289 -13.65 -6.31 -20.00
CA ILE A 289 -14.65 -5.31 -20.44
C ILE A 289 -14.85 -4.25 -19.35
N VAL A 290 -14.95 -4.68 -18.09
CA VAL A 290 -15.10 -3.79 -16.93
C VAL A 290 -13.88 -2.89 -16.77
N THR A 291 -12.68 -3.47 -16.78
CA THR A 291 -11.42 -2.71 -16.66
C THR A 291 -11.29 -1.67 -17.78
N VAL A 292 -11.58 -2.06 -19.03
CA VAL A 292 -11.55 -1.14 -20.18
C VAL A 292 -12.60 -0.05 -20.04
N SER A 293 -13.82 -0.39 -19.62
CA SER A 293 -14.91 0.58 -19.40
C SER A 293 -14.56 1.59 -18.31
N LEU A 294 -14.04 1.12 -17.17
CA LEU A 294 -13.56 1.98 -16.08
C LEU A 294 -12.38 2.83 -16.52
N ALA A 295 -11.43 2.29 -17.30
CA ALA A 295 -10.29 3.03 -17.83
C ALA A 295 -10.72 4.15 -18.80
N MET A 296 -11.71 3.89 -19.68
CA MET A 296 -12.30 4.92 -20.53
C MET A 296 -13.00 6.00 -19.70
N GLY A 297 -13.71 5.61 -18.65
CA GLY A 297 -14.32 6.54 -17.68
C GLY A 297 -13.27 7.41 -16.99
N ALA A 298 -12.22 6.80 -16.45
CA ALA A 298 -11.09 7.49 -15.84
C ALA A 298 -10.40 8.45 -16.82
N LYS A 299 -10.21 8.05 -18.08
CA LYS A 299 -9.66 8.92 -19.14
C LYS A 299 -10.56 10.14 -19.42
N ARG A 300 -11.89 9.97 -19.41
CA ARG A 300 -12.84 11.09 -19.57
C ARG A 300 -12.79 12.04 -18.37
N LEU A 301 -12.64 11.51 -17.16
CA LEU A 301 -12.53 12.29 -15.93
C LEU A 301 -11.18 13.03 -15.83
N ALA A 302 -10.09 12.42 -16.30
CA ALA A 302 -8.78 13.06 -16.38
C ALA A 302 -8.80 14.29 -17.30
N LYS A 303 -9.58 14.27 -18.39
CA LYS A 303 -9.79 15.46 -19.25
C LYS A 303 -10.49 16.61 -18.53
N LYS A 304 -11.12 16.36 -17.38
CA LYS A 304 -11.74 17.36 -16.50
C LYS A 304 -10.90 17.62 -15.25
N ASN A 305 -9.58 17.39 -15.32
CA ASN A 305 -8.64 17.57 -14.22
C ASN A 305 -8.90 16.67 -13.00
N MET A 306 -9.59 15.55 -13.16
CA MET A 306 -9.85 14.59 -12.08
C MET A 306 -9.05 13.30 -12.30
N LEU A 307 -8.00 13.11 -11.51
CA LEU A 307 -7.11 11.96 -11.62
C LEU A 307 -7.60 10.79 -10.76
N ILE A 308 -7.79 9.62 -11.37
CA ILE A 308 -8.18 8.39 -10.67
C ILE A 308 -6.97 7.48 -10.49
N LYS A 309 -6.53 7.29 -9.23
CA LYS A 309 -5.39 6.42 -8.89
C LYS A 309 -5.75 4.92 -8.90
N LYS A 310 -6.95 4.56 -8.44
CA LYS A 310 -7.47 3.17 -8.46
C LYS A 310 -8.74 3.12 -9.30
N LEU A 311 -8.78 2.33 -10.37
CA LEU A 311 -9.94 2.24 -11.28
C LEU A 311 -11.28 1.95 -10.57
N PRO A 312 -11.35 1.06 -9.55
CA PRO A 312 -12.59 0.84 -8.81
C PRO A 312 -13.12 2.07 -8.06
N ALA A 313 -12.27 3.05 -7.73
CA ALA A 313 -12.70 4.27 -7.03
C ALA A 313 -13.65 5.14 -7.87
N ALA A 314 -13.56 5.06 -9.21
CA ALA A 314 -14.48 5.75 -10.11
C ALA A 314 -15.94 5.32 -9.88
N GLU A 315 -16.12 4.03 -9.62
CA GLU A 315 -17.42 3.42 -9.38
C GLU A 315 -17.92 3.72 -7.97
N SER A 316 -17.06 3.60 -6.96
CA SER A 316 -17.37 3.96 -5.58
C SER A 316 -17.86 5.40 -5.45
N LEU A 317 -17.25 6.35 -6.18
CA LEU A 317 -17.69 7.75 -6.19
C LEU A 317 -19.10 7.90 -6.79
N GLY A 318 -19.42 7.19 -7.88
CA GLY A 318 -20.74 7.22 -8.50
C GLY A 318 -21.84 6.56 -7.65
N ALA A 319 -21.46 5.61 -6.79
CA ALA A 319 -22.36 4.93 -5.87
C ALA A 319 -22.42 5.57 -4.46
N ALA A 320 -21.66 6.64 -4.22
CA ALA A 320 -21.59 7.27 -2.91
C ALA A 320 -22.92 7.93 -2.54
N THR A 321 -23.44 7.60 -1.36
CA THR A 321 -24.67 8.22 -0.80
C THR A 321 -24.37 9.24 0.29
N ILE A 322 -23.16 9.20 0.87
CA ILE A 322 -22.69 10.10 1.91
C ILE A 322 -21.31 10.58 1.49
N ILE A 323 -21.10 11.90 1.51
CA ILE A 323 -19.80 12.54 1.26
C ILE A 323 -19.33 13.10 2.60
N CYS A 324 -18.28 12.51 3.16
CA CYS A 324 -17.54 13.09 4.27
C CYS A 324 -16.43 13.95 3.67
N SER A 325 -16.48 15.26 3.88
CA SER A 325 -15.47 16.19 3.39
C SER A 325 -14.69 16.77 4.57
N ASP A 326 -13.38 16.87 4.40
CA ASP A 326 -12.57 17.71 5.28
C ASP A 326 -12.88 19.19 4.99
N LYS A 327 -12.62 20.07 5.97
CA LYS A 327 -12.79 21.51 5.83
C LYS A 327 -11.59 22.10 5.09
N THR A 328 -10.43 22.02 5.72
CA THR A 328 -9.19 22.67 5.29
C THR A 328 -8.61 21.98 4.06
N GLY A 329 -8.28 22.75 3.01
CA GLY A 329 -7.66 22.22 1.80
C GLY A 329 -8.58 21.38 0.92
N THR A 330 -9.85 21.22 1.30
CA THR A 330 -10.88 20.52 0.53
C THR A 330 -12.10 21.41 0.25
N ILE A 331 -12.71 21.99 1.28
CA ILE A 331 -13.83 22.95 1.13
C ILE A 331 -13.30 24.39 1.05
N THR A 332 -12.41 24.74 1.98
CA THR A 332 -11.73 26.05 2.09
C THR A 332 -10.34 25.96 1.50
#